data_AF-A0A7V0Z6B1-F1
#
_entry.id   AF-A0A7V0Z6B1-F1
#
_cell.length_a   1.000
_cell.length_b   1.000
_cell.length_c   1.000
_cell.angle_alpha   90.00
_cell.angle_beta   90.00
_cell.angle_gamma   90.00
#
_symmetry.space_group_name_H-M   'P 1'
#
loop_
_entity.id
_entity.type
_entity.pdbx_description
1 polymer ?
#
loop_
_entity_poly.entity_id
_entity_poly.type
_entity_poly.pdbx_seq_one_letter_code
_entity_poly.pdbx_strand_id
1 'polypeptide(L)'
;MNLNNVKYNTISDGSYQVHIPEHLVVKSPKGEILLDLNLLEDPISFPKERDMNQIYLTNNINTVEGLEDGEYEVDITITDKLSNRLASATVKFHLGK
;
A
#
# COMPACT_ATOMS: atom_id res chain seq x y z
N MET A 1 -7.02 -0.54 -5.60
CA MET A 1 -6.44 -1.83 -6.05
C MET A 1 -6.95 -2.93 -5.11
N ASN A 2 -7.17 -4.15 -5.61
CA ASN A 2 -7.63 -5.28 -4.80
C ASN A 2 -6.60 -6.42 -4.84
N LEU A 3 -6.25 -6.97 -3.68
CA LEU A 3 -5.53 -8.24 -3.55
C LEU A 3 -6.52 -9.29 -3.02
N ASN A 4 -6.81 -10.29 -3.85
CA ASN A 4 -7.80 -11.31 -3.53
C ASN A 4 -7.16 -12.53 -2.85
N ASN A 5 -7.94 -13.22 -2.03
CA ASN A 5 -7.53 -14.44 -1.30
C ASN A 5 -6.34 -14.22 -0.34
N VAL A 6 -6.28 -13.05 0.29
CA VAL A 6 -5.32 -12.73 1.35
C VAL A 6 -5.41 -13.76 2.48
N LYS A 7 -4.26 -14.23 2.94
CA LYS A 7 -4.13 -15.08 4.11
C LYS A 7 -3.84 -14.26 5.36
N TYR A 8 -4.27 -14.79 6.50
CA TYR A 8 -4.06 -14.22 7.80
C TYR A 8 -3.93 -15.33 8.84
N ASN A 9 -3.19 -15.04 9.91
CA ASN A 9 -3.10 -15.92 11.08
C ASN A 9 -4.20 -15.52 12.07
N THR A 10 -4.72 -16.50 12.82
CA THR A 10 -5.57 -16.25 13.99
C THR A 10 -4.71 -16.42 15.24
N ILE A 11 -4.73 -15.44 16.14
CA ILE A 11 -3.97 -15.43 17.39
C ILE A 11 -4.82 -16.07 18.50
N SER A 12 -4.20 -16.48 19.61
CA SER A 12 -4.86 -17.15 20.75
C SER A 12 -6.03 -16.37 21.37
N ASP A 13 -6.04 -15.04 21.28
CA ASP A 13 -7.13 -14.18 21.73
C ASP A 13 -8.29 -14.05 20.71
N GLY A 14 -8.17 -14.74 19.57
CA GLY A 14 -9.11 -14.72 18.46
C GLY A 14 -8.91 -13.56 17.48
N SER A 15 -7.96 -12.65 17.74
CA SER A 15 -7.61 -11.58 16.80
C SER A 15 -6.92 -12.13 15.54
N TYR A 16 -6.87 -11.32 14.50
CA TYR A 16 -6.27 -11.68 13.22
C TYR A 16 -4.98 -10.91 12.99
N GLN A 17 -4.02 -11.55 12.32
CA GLN A 17 -2.78 -10.91 11.91
C GLN A 17 -2.53 -11.11 10.43
N VAL A 18 -2.29 -10.01 9.73
CA VAL A 18 -2.10 -9.94 8.28
C VAL A 18 -0.69 -9.45 7.98
N HIS A 19 0.00 -10.05 7.00
CA HIS A 19 1.36 -9.70 6.60
C HIS A 19 1.36 -9.18 5.16
N ILE A 20 0.99 -7.91 4.97
CA ILE A 20 0.93 -7.26 3.66
C ILE A 20 1.85 -6.03 3.66
N PRO A 21 3.17 -6.21 3.47
CA PRO A 21 4.04 -5.10 3.07
C PRO A 21 3.52 -4.43 1.79
N GLU A 22 3.72 -3.12 1.74
CA GLU A 22 3.43 -2.28 0.61
C GLU A 22 4.72 -1.57 0.17
N HIS A 23 4.99 -1.60 -1.13
CA HIS A 23 6.07 -0.85 -1.77
C HIS A 23 5.43 0.23 -2.64
N LEU A 24 5.89 1.47 -2.47
CA LEU A 24 5.34 2.64 -3.15
C LEU A 24 6.47 3.45 -3.78
N VAL A 25 6.32 3.76 -5.07
CA VAL A 25 7.24 4.61 -5.83
C VAL A 25 6.48 5.80 -6.42
N VAL A 26 6.95 7.02 -6.16
CA VAL A 26 6.39 8.24 -6.77
C VAL A 26 7.36 8.76 -7.83
N LYS A 27 6.86 9.00 -9.04
CA LYS A 27 7.60 9.55 -10.17
C LYS A 27 7.12 10.94 -10.54
N SER A 28 8.06 11.83 -10.85
CA SER A 28 7.81 13.18 -11.36
C SER A 28 7.27 13.15 -12.80
N PRO A 29 6.77 14.29 -13.32
CA PRO A 29 6.36 14.40 -14.72
C PRO A 29 7.48 14.12 -15.74
N LYS A 30 8.75 14.24 -15.31
CA LYS A 30 9.92 13.92 -16.12
C LYS A 30 10.35 12.45 -15.98
N GLY A 31 9.64 11.66 -15.17
CA GLY A 31 9.92 10.26 -14.89
C GLY A 31 10.96 10.01 -13.78
N GLU A 32 11.39 11.03 -13.06
CA GLU A 32 12.36 10.91 -11.96
C GLU A 32 11.68 10.31 -10.73
N ILE A 33 12.35 9.38 -10.03
CA ILE A 33 11.84 8.83 -8.77
C ILE A 33 12.04 9.87 -7.67
N LEU A 34 10.94 10.34 -7.09
CA LEU A 34 10.93 11.29 -5.98
C LEU A 34 10.88 10.59 -4.63
N LEU A 35 10.14 9.49 -4.55
CA LEU A 35 10.00 8.67 -3.35
C LEU A 35 10.06 7.20 -3.73
N ASP A 36 10.72 6.41 -2.89
CA ASP A 36 10.78 4.95 -2.93
C ASP A 36 10.65 4.46 -1.48
N LEU A 37 9.47 3.93 -1.12
CA LEU A 37 9.07 3.69 0.25
C LEU A 37 8.58 2.25 0.44
N ASN A 38 9.06 1.62 1.51
CA ASN A 38 8.44 0.42 2.06
C ASN A 38 7.56 0.81 3.25
N LEU A 39 6.29 0.41 3.20
CA LEU A 39 5.26 0.66 4.19
C LEU A 39 4.72 -0.67 4.70
N LEU A 40 4.13 -0.66 5.89
CA LEU A 40 3.43 -1.82 6.46
C LEU A 40 4.33 -3.08 6.53
N GLU A 41 5.63 -2.90 6.77
CA GLU A 41 6.59 -4.02 6.82
C GLU A 41 6.29 -4.99 7.97
N ASP A 42 5.77 -4.44 9.06
CA ASP A 42 5.33 -5.18 10.24
C ASP A 42 3.90 -5.72 10.07
N PRO A 43 3.57 -6.86 10.71
CA PRO A 43 2.23 -7.42 10.66
C PRO A 43 1.17 -6.48 11.23
N ILE A 44 0.03 -6.40 10.54
CA ILE A 44 -1.12 -5.59 10.96
C ILE A 44 -2.10 -6.49 11.72
N SER A 45 -2.44 -6.07 12.94
CA SER A 45 -3.42 -6.77 13.78
C SER A 45 -4.82 -6.20 13.60
N PHE A 46 -5.81 -7.07 13.48
CA PHE A 46 -7.23 -6.73 13.44
C PHE A 46 -7.97 -7.41 14.59
N PRO A 47 -8.96 -6.74 15.20
CA PRO A 47 -9.76 -7.35 16.27
C PRO A 47 -10.62 -8.50 15.73
N LYS A 48 -11.01 -9.43 16.61
CA LYS A 48 -11.78 -10.63 16.25
C LYS A 48 -13.15 -10.34 15.63
N GLU A 49 -13.71 -9.16 15.89
CA GLU A 49 -14.98 -8.70 15.32
C GLU A 49 -14.82 -8.15 13.89
N ARG A 50 -13.60 -8.01 13.38
CA ARG A 50 -13.35 -7.49 12.04
C ARG A 50 -13.83 -8.48 10.98
N ASP A 51 -14.60 -7.98 10.01
CA ASP A 51 -14.87 -8.74 8.79
C ASP A 51 -13.61 -8.82 7.94
N MET A 52 -13.01 -10.02 7.91
CA MET A 52 -11.78 -10.29 7.15
C MET A 52 -12.03 -10.54 5.66
N ASN A 53 -13.29 -10.58 5.21
CA ASN A 53 -13.59 -10.67 3.77
C ASN A 53 -13.29 -9.34 3.04
N GLN A 54 -13.30 -8.22 3.76
CA GLN A 54 -13.03 -6.89 3.20
C GLN A 54 -12.21 -6.04 4.17
N ILE A 55 -10.97 -5.77 3.80
CA ILE A 55 -10.06 -4.90 4.53
C ILE A 55 -9.66 -3.76 3.61
N TYR A 56 -9.66 -2.55 4.19
CA TYR A 56 -9.21 -1.34 3.52
C TYR A 56 -7.95 -0.86 4.21
N LEU A 57 -6.89 -0.69 3.42
CA LEU A 57 -5.64 -0.08 3.85
C LEU A 57 -5.56 1.30 3.21
N THR A 58 -5.06 2.29 3.95
CA THR A 58 -4.94 3.66 3.48
C THR A 58 -3.63 4.23 4.01
N ASN A 59 -2.80 4.73 3.10
CA ASN A 59 -1.55 5.39 3.43
C ASN A 59 -1.66 6.87 3.08
N ASN A 60 -1.27 7.72 4.01
CA ASN A 60 -1.08 9.14 3.77
C ASN A 60 0.44 9.36 3.63
N ILE A 61 0.88 9.68 2.43
CA ILE A 61 2.28 9.96 2.13
C ILE A 61 2.47 11.45 1.91
N ASN A 62 3.49 12.02 2.55
CA ASN A 62 3.93 13.37 2.22
C ASN A 62 4.87 13.30 1.02
N THR A 63 4.66 14.18 0.06
CA THR A 63 5.57 14.36 -1.07
C THR A 63 6.80 15.18 -0.66
N VAL A 64 7.70 15.46 -1.60
CA VAL A 64 8.80 16.40 -1.42
C VAL A 64 8.33 17.84 -1.60
N GLU A 65 9.06 18.80 -1.03
CA GLU A 65 8.84 20.22 -1.28
C GLU A 65 9.22 20.61 -2.72
N GLY A 66 8.64 21.70 -3.23
CA GLY A 66 9.03 22.25 -4.53
C GLY A 66 8.59 21.41 -5.74
N LEU A 67 7.46 20.69 -5.63
CA LEU A 67 6.87 19.96 -6.76
C LEU A 67 6.60 20.91 -7.94
N GLU A 68 6.97 20.44 -9.14
CA GLU A 68 6.69 21.13 -10.40
C GLU A 68 5.25 20.86 -10.85
N ASP A 69 4.69 21.75 -11.67
CA ASP A 69 3.40 21.49 -12.30
C ASP A 69 3.54 20.32 -13.29
N GLY A 70 2.56 19.40 -13.32
CA GLY A 70 2.54 18.27 -14.24
C GLY A 70 1.83 17.03 -13.70
N GLU A 71 1.84 15.97 -14.49
CA GLU A 71 1.29 14.67 -14.12
C GLU A 71 2.35 13.81 -13.42
N TYR A 72 2.01 13.33 -12.23
CA TYR A 72 2.82 12.43 -11.41
C TYR A 72 2.25 11.02 -11.46
N GLU A 73 3.12 10.03 -11.32
CA GLU A 73 2.73 8.62 -11.24
C GLU A 73 3.09 8.06 -9.87
N VAL A 74 2.18 7.27 -9.29
CA VAL A 74 2.38 6.53 -8.05
C VAL A 74 2.20 5.05 -8.37
N ASP A 75 3.31 4.31 -8.37
CA ASP A 75 3.30 2.86 -8.49
C ASP A 75 3.19 2.27 -7.08
N ILE A 76 2.19 1.43 -6.87
CA ILE A 76 1.90 0.77 -5.60
C ILE A 76 1.96 -0.73 -5.84
N THR A 77 2.73 -1.46 -5.03
CA THR A 77 2.77 -2.92 -5.02
C THR A 77 2.52 -3.41 -3.61
N ILE A 78 1.53 -4.28 -3.42
CA ILE A 78 1.27 -4.96 -2.15
C ILE A 78 1.56 -6.44 -2.29
N THR A 79 2.15 -7.03 -1.26
CA THR A 79 2.49 -8.47 -1.24
C THR A 79 1.95 -9.13 0.01
N ASP A 80 1.07 -10.12 -0.11
CA ASP A 80 0.74 -11.02 0.99
C ASP A 80 1.87 -12.04 1.17
N LYS A 81 2.66 -11.87 2.24
CA LYS A 81 3.80 -12.76 2.56
C LYS A 81 3.37 -14.19 2.92
N LEU A 82 2.16 -14.40 3.41
CA LEU A 82 1.69 -15.73 3.83
C LEU A 82 1.24 -16.59 2.64
N SER A 83 0.69 -15.96 1.60
CA SER A 83 0.29 -16.65 0.36
C SER A 83 1.23 -16.44 -0.82
N ASN A 84 2.24 -15.59 -0.66
CA ASN A 84 3.17 -15.15 -1.71
C ASN A 84 2.42 -14.61 -2.95
N ARG A 85 1.38 -13.82 -2.72
CA ARG A 85 0.60 -13.16 -3.78
C ARG A 85 0.89 -11.68 -3.79
N LEU A 86 0.91 -11.09 -4.97
CA LEU A 86 1.10 -9.66 -5.14
C LEU A 86 -0.02 -9.05 -5.98
N ALA A 87 -0.24 -7.77 -5.77
CA ALA A 87 -1.04 -6.92 -6.64
C ALA A 87 -0.29 -5.59 -6.84
N SER A 88 -0.36 -5.04 -8.05
CA SER A 88 0.23 -3.74 -8.36
C SER A 88 -0.76 -2.84 -9.08
N ALA A 89 -0.64 -1.54 -8.87
CA ALA A 89 -1.43 -0.52 -9.54
C ALA A 89 -0.62 0.76 -9.71
N THR A 90 -0.86 1.47 -10.81
CA THR A 90 -0.35 2.82 -11.04
C THR A 90 -1.50 3.81 -10.90
N VAL A 91 -1.31 4.83 -10.08
CA VAL A 91 -2.26 5.94 -9.91
C VAL A 91 -1.59 7.20 -10.44
N LYS A 92 -2.35 8.02 -11.16
CA LYS A 92 -1.87 9.31 -11.68
C LYS A 92 -2.54 10.44 -10.94
N PHE A 93 -1.78 11.49 -10.61
CA PHE A 93 -2.34 12.74 -10.11
C PHE A 93 -1.69 13.92 -10.80
N HIS A 94 -2.44 14.99 -10.99
CA HIS A 94 -1.94 16.22 -11.62
C HIS A 94 -1.75 17.29 -10.55
N LEU A 95 -0.59 17.92 -10.56
CA LEU A 95 -0.36 19.17 -9.85
C LEU A 95 -0.42 20.32 -10.87
N GLY A 96 -1.34 21.24 -10.66
CA GLY A 96 -1.45 22.48 -11.42
C GLY A 96 -1.91 23.59 -10.49
N LYS A 97 -1.41 24.80 -10.73
CA LYS A 97 -1.84 26.01 -10.01
C LYS A 97 -3.21 26.51 -10.47
#